data_AF-Q0I9D9-F1
#
_entry.id   AF-Q0I9D9-F1
#
_cell.length_a   1.000
_cell.length_b   1.000
_cell.length_c   1.000
_cell.angle_alpha   90.00
_cell.angle_beta   90.00
_cell.angle_gamma   90.00
#
_symmetry.space_group_name_H-M   'P 1'
#
loop_
_entity.id
_entity.type
_entity.pdbx_description
1 polymer ?
#
loop_
_entity_poly.entity_id
_entity_poly.type
_entity_poly.pdbx_seq_one_letter_code
_entity_poly.pdbx_strand_id
1 'polypeptide(L)'
;MRLNPLLLVAISACIAAPAQSQSSSSREMPEQQFLDQVEAPGHVLISARGAEAVNAEARRKGLKFPAVGYWSPDDVCFSNPPKGDCNGLFKR
;
A
#
# COMPACT_ATOMS: atom_id res chain seq x y z
N MET A 1 42.22 -9.30 -42.36
CA MET A 1 41.24 -9.81 -41.39
C MET A 1 40.94 -8.70 -40.39
N ARG A 2 39.66 -8.42 -40.19
CA ARG A 2 39.12 -7.43 -39.24
C ARG A 2 38.99 -8.09 -37.86
N LEU A 3 39.20 -7.32 -36.79
CA LEU A 3 38.67 -7.40 -35.41
C LEU A 3 39.58 -6.51 -34.52
N ASN A 4 39.16 -5.76 -33.51
CA ASN A 4 37.88 -5.64 -32.83
C ASN A 4 37.90 -4.29 -32.07
N PRO A 5 36.87 -3.44 -32.16
CA PRO A 5 36.80 -2.25 -31.32
C PRO A 5 36.57 -2.70 -29.88
N LEU A 6 37.38 -2.17 -28.96
CA LEU A 6 37.12 -2.21 -27.52
C LEU A 6 35.81 -1.45 -27.25
N LEU A 7 34.70 -2.18 -27.37
CA LEU A 7 33.37 -1.77 -27.00
C LEU A 7 33.31 -1.85 -25.46
N LEU A 8 33.67 -0.75 -24.80
CA LEU A 8 33.47 -0.62 -23.35
C LEU A 8 31.96 -0.61 -23.08
N VAL A 9 31.49 -1.73 -22.56
CA VAL A 9 30.11 -1.94 -22.08
C VAL A 9 29.88 -1.02 -20.88
N ALA A 10 29.04 -0.01 -21.05
CA ALA A 10 28.55 0.81 -19.95
C ALA A 10 27.57 -0.02 -19.10
N ILE A 11 28.05 -0.51 -17.95
CA ILE A 11 27.22 -1.20 -16.97
C ILE A 11 26.38 -0.12 -16.25
N SER A 12 25.14 0.06 -16.72
CA SER A 12 24.16 0.90 -16.05
C SER A 12 23.69 0.17 -14.78
N ALA A 13 24.26 0.53 -13.64
CA ALA A 13 23.80 0.08 -12.34
C ALA A 13 22.46 0.77 -12.03
N CYS A 14 21.35 0.07 -12.30
CA CYS A 14 20.04 0.44 -11.79
C CYS A 14 20.09 0.29 -10.25
N ILE A 15 20.33 1.39 -9.55
CA ILE A 15 20.17 1.46 -8.10
C ILE A 15 18.67 1.31 -7.85
N ALA A 16 18.23 0.08 -7.56
CA ALA A 16 16.90 -0.18 -7.04
C ALA A 16 16.79 0.53 -5.69
N ALA A 17 16.12 1.69 -5.68
CA ALA A 17 15.83 2.39 -4.44
C ALA A 17 15.06 1.42 -3.52
N PRO A 18 15.41 1.34 -2.22
CA PRO A 18 14.62 0.56 -1.28
C PRO A 18 13.23 1.19 -1.25
N ALA A 19 12.23 0.45 -1.72
CA ALA A 19 10.84 0.79 -1.49
C ALA A 19 10.66 0.75 0.03
N GLN A 20 10.77 1.92 0.68
CA GLN A 20 10.42 2.09 2.07
C GLN A 20 8.95 1.69 2.18
N SER A 21 8.72 0.45 2.61
CA SER A 21 7.42 0.01 3.05
C SER A 21 7.05 0.90 4.22
N GLN A 22 6.32 1.98 3.94
CA GLN A 22 5.61 2.73 4.97
C GLN A 22 4.70 1.71 5.65
N SER A 23 5.17 1.16 6.76
CA SER A 23 4.35 0.39 7.67
C SER A 23 3.32 1.36 8.20
N SER A 24 2.17 1.44 7.52
CA SER A 24 0.95 1.75 8.25
C SER A 24 0.97 0.87 9.48
N SER A 25 0.77 1.44 10.68
CA SER A 25 0.71 0.66 11.91
C SER A 25 -0.04 -0.63 11.63
N SER A 26 0.62 -1.78 11.83
CA SER A 26 0.08 -3.10 11.46
C SER A 26 -1.07 -3.54 12.37
N ARG A 27 -1.87 -2.58 12.81
CA ARG A 27 -2.94 -2.69 13.77
C ARG A 27 -4.14 -1.95 13.24
N GLU A 28 -5.29 -2.60 13.33
CA GLU A 28 -6.57 -2.01 12.95
C GLU A 28 -7.02 -0.96 13.97
N MET A 29 -7.80 -0.01 13.46
CA MET A 29 -8.48 1.00 14.25
C MET A 29 -9.70 0.36 14.94
N PRO A 30 -10.07 0.75 16.16
CA PRO A 30 -11.35 0.36 16.74
C PRO A 30 -12.52 0.78 15.84
N GLU A 31 -13.57 -0.05 15.77
CA GLU A 31 -14.72 0.18 14.88
C GLU A 31 -15.31 1.59 15.00
N GLN A 32 -15.60 2.04 16.21
CA GLN A 32 -16.19 3.37 16.43
C GLN A 32 -15.30 4.48 15.88
N GLN A 33 -13.99 4.41 16.14
CA GLN A 33 -13.05 5.38 15.60
C GLN A 33 -12.99 5.32 14.07
N PHE A 34 -13.13 4.12 13.48
CA PHE A 34 -13.16 3.98 12.03
C PHE A 34 -14.41 4.60 11.41
N LEU A 35 -15.58 4.36 11.98
CA LEU A 35 -16.85 4.92 11.53
C LEU A 35 -16.84 6.45 11.60
N ASP A 36 -16.33 7.03 12.68
CA ASP A 36 -16.15 8.48 12.82
C ASP A 36 -15.32 9.07 11.67
N GLN A 37 -14.28 8.35 11.22
CA GLN A 37 -13.43 8.80 10.12
C GLN A 37 -14.09 8.62 8.74
N VAL A 38 -14.93 7.59 8.56
CA VAL A 38 -15.71 7.38 7.32
C VAL A 38 -16.70 8.52 7.10
N GLU A 39 -17.30 9.02 8.17
CA GLU A 39 -18.22 10.16 8.13
C GLU A 39 -17.50 11.49 7.88
N ALA A 40 -16.20 11.57 8.19
CA ALA A 40 -15.41 12.78 7.96
C ALA A 40 -15.19 13.07 6.46
N PRO A 41 -15.36 14.33 6.01
CA PRO A 41 -15.20 14.68 4.60
C PRO A 41 -13.74 14.59 4.15
N GLY A 42 -13.53 14.35 2.85
CA GLY A 42 -12.20 14.30 2.24
C GLY A 42 -11.48 12.96 2.37
N HIS A 43 -12.14 11.97 2.98
CA HIS A 43 -11.68 10.59 3.00
C HIS A 43 -12.30 9.75 1.88
N VAL A 44 -11.57 8.70 1.51
CA VAL A 44 -11.95 7.71 0.51
C VAL A 44 -11.81 6.34 1.14
N LEU A 45 -12.91 5.59 1.16
CA LEU A 45 -12.98 4.22 1.61
C LEU A 45 -12.58 3.27 0.47
N ILE A 46 -11.68 2.33 0.76
CA ILE A 46 -11.25 1.27 -0.15
C ILE A 46 -11.43 -0.07 0.55
N SER A 47 -12.11 -1.01 -0.11
CA SER A 47 -12.33 -2.35 0.41
C SER A 47 -11.71 -3.39 -0.52
N ALA A 48 -10.90 -4.29 0.03
CA ALA A 48 -10.31 -5.42 -0.69
C ALA A 48 -9.86 -6.52 0.29
N ARG A 49 -9.52 -7.71 -0.21
CA ARG A 49 -9.06 -8.82 0.62
C ARG A 49 -7.64 -8.57 1.16
N GLY A 50 -7.54 -8.21 2.43
CA GLY A 50 -6.30 -7.86 3.12
C GLY A 50 -5.77 -6.45 2.85
N ALA A 51 -4.96 -5.93 3.78
CA ALA A 51 -4.41 -4.57 3.74
C ALA A 51 -3.49 -4.32 2.54
N GLU A 52 -2.80 -5.35 2.03
CA GLU A 52 -1.95 -5.23 0.84
C GLU A 52 -2.77 -4.88 -0.41
N ALA A 53 -3.88 -5.59 -0.64
CA ALA A 53 -4.76 -5.33 -1.78
C ALA A 53 -5.43 -3.95 -1.69
N VAL A 54 -5.85 -3.56 -0.49
CA VAL A 54 -6.36 -2.21 -0.19
C VAL A 54 -5.34 -1.15 -0.55
N ASN A 55 -4.08 -1.35 -0.15
CA ASN A 55 -2.98 -0.43 -0.45
C ASN A 55 -2.61 -0.39 -1.93
N ALA A 56 -2.63 -1.54 -2.61
CA ALA A 56 -2.44 -1.58 -4.06
C ALA A 56 -3.52 -0.76 -4.78
N GLU A 57 -4.77 -0.86 -4.33
CA GLU A 57 -5.86 -0.09 -4.90
C GLU A 57 -5.76 1.41 -4.61
N ALA A 58 -5.41 1.78 -3.38
CA ALA A 58 -5.20 3.17 -3.01
C ALA A 58 -4.07 3.83 -3.84
N ARG A 59 -2.97 3.11 -4.08
CA ARG A 59 -1.88 3.56 -4.98
C ARG A 59 -2.37 3.74 -6.41
N ARG A 60 -3.14 2.78 -6.94
CA ARG A 60 -3.72 2.85 -8.29
C ARG A 60 -4.64 4.07 -8.46
N LYS A 61 -5.33 4.47 -7.40
CA LYS A 61 -6.19 5.66 -7.37
C LYS A 61 -5.44 6.97 -7.05
N GLY A 62 -4.13 6.91 -6.80
CA GLY A 62 -3.32 8.09 -6.47
C GLY A 62 -3.63 8.69 -5.09
N LEU A 63 -4.16 7.90 -4.15
CA LEU A 63 -4.51 8.36 -2.81
C LEU A 63 -3.26 8.56 -1.94
N LYS A 64 -3.39 9.42 -0.93
CA LYS A 64 -2.28 9.76 -0.03
C LYS A 64 -2.02 8.66 0.99
N PHE A 65 -0.73 8.42 1.24
CA PHE A 65 -0.23 7.51 2.27
C PHE A 65 0.41 8.28 3.45
N PRO A 66 0.42 7.70 4.66
CA PRO A 66 -0.20 6.42 5.03
C PRO A 66 -1.74 6.51 5.04
N ALA A 67 -2.41 5.35 5.07
CA ALA A 67 -3.84 5.30 5.35
C ALA A 67 -4.14 6.01 6.69
N VAL A 68 -5.32 6.63 6.78
CA VAL A 68 -5.87 7.16 8.03
C VAL A 68 -6.11 6.02 9.03
N GLY A 69 -6.56 4.86 8.54
CA GLY A 69 -6.80 3.68 9.35
C GLY A 69 -7.20 2.49 8.49
N TYR A 70 -7.14 1.30 9.11
CA TYR A 70 -7.70 0.08 8.56
C TYR A 70 -8.68 -0.51 9.56
N TRP A 71 -9.69 -1.20 9.05
CA TRP A 71 -10.65 -1.90 9.88
C TRP A 71 -11.30 -3.06 9.12
N SER A 72 -11.53 -4.14 9.87
CA SER A 72 -12.32 -5.30 9.50
C SER A 72 -13.11 -5.75 10.73
N PRO A 73 -14.26 -6.42 10.54
CA PRO A 73 -15.05 -6.92 11.67
C PRO A 73 -14.32 -7.99 12.49
N ASP A 74 -13.38 -8.71 11.89
CA ASP A 74 -12.73 -9.89 12.47
C ASP A 74 -11.25 -9.69 12.85
N ASP A 75 -10.72 -8.45 12.78
CA ASP A 75 -9.29 -8.13 13.01
C ASP A 75 -8.34 -8.92 12.08
N VAL A 76 -8.69 -8.98 10.78
CA VAL A 76 -8.02 -9.81 9.75
C VAL A 76 -7.29 -9.03 8.66
N CYS A 77 -7.32 -7.70 8.63
CA CYS A 77 -6.68 -6.86 7.61
C CYS A 77 -5.20 -7.21 7.40
N PHE A 78 -4.46 -7.48 8.49
CA PHE A 78 -3.03 -7.76 8.45
C PHE A 78 -2.70 -9.26 8.60
N SER A 79 -3.70 -10.14 8.48
CA SER A 79 -3.47 -11.59 8.48
C SER A 79 -2.68 -12.03 7.24
N ASN A 80 -1.77 -13.00 7.42
CA ASN A 80 -1.06 -13.67 6.34
C ASN A 80 -1.26 -15.20 6.44
N PRO A 81 -1.93 -15.86 5.47
CA PRO A 81 -2.56 -15.27 4.29
C PRO A 81 -3.78 -14.38 4.65
N PRO A 82 -4.24 -13.50 3.74
CA PRO A 82 -5.44 -12.70 3.96
C PRO A 82 -6.66 -13.59 4.25
N LYS A 83 -7.31 -13.37 5.40
CA LYS A 83 -8.44 -14.19 5.87
C LYS A 83 -9.82 -13.61 5.55
N GLY A 84 -9.87 -12.33 5.18
CA GLY A 84 -11.13 -11.65 4.92
C GLY A 84 -10.94 -10.30 4.25
N ASP A 85 -12.05 -9.60 4.10
CA ASP A 85 -12.06 -8.25 3.56
C ASP A 85 -11.50 -7.27 4.60
N CYS A 86 -10.79 -6.27 4.08
CA CYS A 86 -10.21 -5.19 4.83
C CYS A 86 -10.70 -3.87 4.24
N ASN A 87 -11.01 -2.92 5.12
CA ASN A 87 -11.34 -1.56 4.73
C ASN A 87 -10.16 -0.65 5.10
N GLY A 88 -9.63 0.08 4.12
CA GLY A 88 -8.67 1.15 4.35
C GLY A 88 -9.29 2.49 4.04
N LEU A 89 -9.00 3.46 4.89
CA LEU A 89 -9.44 4.83 4.72
C LEU A 89 -8.25 5.72 4.35
N PHE A 90 -8.38 6.49 3.27
CA PHE A 90 -7.29 7.31 2.73
C PHE A 90 -7.75 8.73 2.49
N LYS A 91 -6.81 9.68 2.49
CA LYS A 91 -7.07 11.03 2.00
C LYS A 91 -6.92 11.08 0.47
N ARG A 92 -7.73 11.91 -0.20
CA ARG A 92 -7.48 12.25 -1.61
C ARG A 92 -6.15 12.98 -1.79
#